data_AF-A0A936GHX6-F1
#
_entry.id   AF-A0A936GHX6-F1
#
_cell.length_a   1.000
_cell.length_b   1.000
_cell.length_c   1.000
_cell.angle_alpha   90.00
_cell.angle_beta   90.00
_cell.angle_gamma   90.00
#
_symmetry.space_group_name_H-M   'P 1'
#
loop_
_entity.id
_entity.type
_entity.pdbx_description
1 polymer ?
#
loop_
_entity_poly.entity_id
_entity_poly.type
_entity_poly.pdbx_seq_one_letter_code
_entity_poly.pdbx_strand_id
1 'polypeptide(L)'
;MKKISDMKIKTRMILVIGSVVFIIIAIFGIYTISIQKEKIIEDTDLRMSEQVEDLSNLIETHISLNLKSLESYSKTASFLRSQLGEFSLNNSNQNTISAVNQETKDAFLVTVPQLKIGNTLVYQNTELVDKISELTQAKATIFQKMPQGYICKWIYPRNVVYWNKRERSERD
;
A
#
# COMPACT_ATOMS: atom_id res chain seq x y z
N MET A 1 -36.79 -13.08 61.83
CA MET A 1 -37.36 -12.21 60.78
C MET A 1 -38.77 -11.79 61.21
N LYS A 2 -39.04 -10.48 61.35
CA LYS A 2 -40.39 -9.97 61.63
C LYS A 2 -41.27 -10.23 60.40
N LYS A 3 -42.44 -10.86 60.58
CA LYS A 3 -43.40 -11.09 59.48
C LYS A 3 -44.07 -9.76 59.11
N ILE A 4 -44.36 -9.56 57.82
CA ILE A 4 -45.01 -8.36 57.27
C ILE A 4 -46.38 -8.07 57.94
N SER A 5 -46.96 -9.09 58.60
CA SER A 5 -48.19 -8.98 59.38
C SER A 5 -48.08 -8.12 60.64
N ASP A 6 -46.88 -7.94 61.22
CA ASP A 6 -46.68 -7.21 62.49
C ASP A 6 -46.45 -5.69 62.30
N MET A 7 -46.55 -5.20 61.06
CA MET A 7 -46.29 -3.80 60.73
C MET A 7 -47.58 -2.95 60.81
N LYS A 8 -47.43 -1.67 61.20
CA LYS A 8 -48.54 -0.70 61.19
C LYS A 8 -49.19 -0.67 59.80
N ILE A 9 -50.53 -0.62 59.77
CA ILE A 9 -51.35 -0.70 58.54
C ILE A 9 -50.88 0.27 57.42
N LYS A 10 -50.49 1.49 57.80
CA LYS A 10 -50.03 2.56 56.90
C LYS A 10 -48.72 2.19 56.20
N THR A 11 -47.78 1.57 56.91
CA THR A 11 -46.49 1.14 56.35
C THR A 11 -46.65 -0.04 55.41
N ARG A 12 -47.54 -0.98 55.73
CA ARG A 12 -47.85 -2.13 54.87
C ARG A 12 -48.45 -1.70 53.53
N MET A 13 -49.37 -0.72 53.54
CA MET A 13 -49.99 -0.19 52.32
C MET A 13 -48.97 0.50 51.40
N ILE A 14 -48.08 1.33 51.96
CA ILE A 14 -47.00 1.98 51.21
C ILE A 14 -46.04 0.96 50.61
N LEU A 15 -45.70 -0.10 51.33
CA LEU A 15 -44.78 -1.12 50.86
C LEU A 15 -45.36 -1.89 49.67
N VAL A 16 -46.66 -2.22 49.70
CA VAL A 16 -47.34 -2.87 48.57
C VAL A 16 -47.38 -1.96 47.34
N ILE A 17 -47.77 -0.69 47.51
CA ILE A 17 -47.83 0.27 46.39
C ILE A 17 -46.43 0.51 45.80
N GLY A 18 -45.41 0.71 46.66
CA GLY A 18 -44.02 0.88 46.22
C GLY A 18 -43.47 -0.34 45.48
N SER A 19 -43.83 -1.55 45.91
CA SER A 19 -43.44 -2.78 45.22
C SER A 19 -44.04 -2.87 43.82
N VAL A 20 -45.31 -2.47 43.64
CA VAL A 20 -45.96 -2.50 42.32
C VAL A 20 -45.29 -1.51 41.37
N VAL A 21 -45.03 -0.28 41.82
CA VAL A 21 -44.33 0.73 41.02
C VAL A 21 -42.93 0.25 40.65
N PHE A 22 -42.19 -0.35 41.60
CA PHE A 22 -40.87 -0.91 41.34
C PHE A 22 -40.89 -2.00 40.27
N ILE A 23 -41.88 -2.92 40.31
CA ILE A 23 -42.03 -3.99 39.31
C ILE A 23 -42.27 -3.40 37.91
N ILE A 24 -43.14 -2.38 37.80
CA ILE A 24 -43.42 -1.72 36.51
C ILE A 24 -42.14 -1.08 35.95
N ILE A 25 -41.39 -0.35 36.77
CA ILE A 25 -40.12 0.27 36.36
C ILE A 25 -39.10 -0.79 35.94
N ALA A 26 -39.01 -1.91 36.68
CA ALA A 26 -38.10 -3.00 36.36
C ALA A 26 -38.45 -3.65 35.01
N ILE A 27 -39.72 -3.94 34.75
CA ILE A 27 -40.18 -4.50 33.47
C ILE A 27 -39.87 -3.53 32.32
N PHE A 28 -40.17 -2.25 32.50
CA PHE A 28 -39.92 -1.23 31.48
C PHE A 28 -38.42 -1.04 31.19
N GLY A 29 -37.59 -1.08 32.24
CA GLY A 29 -36.13 -1.03 32.13
C GLY A 29 -35.59 -2.22 31.35
N ILE A 30 -36.03 -3.43 31.67
CA ILE A 30 -35.64 -4.66 30.95
C ILE A 30 -36.06 -4.56 29.49
N TYR A 31 -37.30 -4.15 29.21
CA TYR A 31 -37.81 -4.00 27.85
C TYR A 31 -37.00 -3.01 27.02
N THR A 32 -36.67 -1.85 27.63
CA THR A 32 -35.90 -0.79 26.98
C THR A 32 -34.46 -1.25 26.70
N ILE A 33 -33.82 -1.96 27.64
CA ILE A 33 -32.47 -2.50 27.44
C ILE A 33 -32.45 -3.51 26.29
N SER A 34 -33.46 -4.38 26.19
CA SER A 34 -33.56 -5.36 25.11
C SER A 34 -33.62 -4.69 23.73
N ILE A 35 -34.48 -3.67 23.58
CA ILE A 35 -34.61 -2.92 22.32
C ILE A 35 -33.32 -2.15 21.98
N GLN A 36 -32.74 -1.47 22.98
CA GLN A 36 -31.52 -0.70 22.75
C GLN A 36 -30.35 -1.60 22.37
N LYS A 37 -30.25 -2.79 22.97
CA LYS A 37 -29.19 -3.75 22.64
C LYS A 37 -29.27 -4.22 21.19
N GLU A 38 -30.46 -4.57 20.71
CA GLU A 38 -30.67 -5.01 19.33
C GLU A 38 -30.31 -3.90 18.34
N LYS A 39 -30.79 -2.67 18.61
CA LYS A 39 -30.46 -1.51 17.79
C LYS A 39 -28.96 -1.17 17.78
N ILE A 40 -28.29 -1.26 18.94
CA ILE A 40 -26.85 -1.01 19.01
C ILE A 40 -26.08 -2.03 18.18
N ILE A 41 -26.49 -3.30 18.19
CA ILE A 41 -25.84 -4.34 17.38
C ILE A 41 -26.05 -4.05 15.89
N GLU A 42 -27.28 -3.77 15.47
CA GLU A 42 -27.59 -3.43 14.07
C GLU A 42 -26.83 -2.19 13.58
N ASP A 43 -26.85 -1.11 14.37
CA ASP A 43 -26.12 0.13 14.06
C ASP A 43 -24.61 -0.11 14.04
N THR A 44 -24.09 -1.01 14.89
CA THR A 44 -22.66 -1.35 14.93
C THR A 44 -22.27 -2.17 13.70
N ASP A 45 -23.04 -3.20 13.35
CA ASP A 45 -22.78 -4.06 12.19
C ASP A 45 -22.85 -3.26 10.87
N LEU A 46 -23.82 -2.36 10.76
CA LEU A 46 -23.94 -1.44 9.61
C LEU A 46 -22.68 -0.56 9.50
N ARG A 47 -22.30 0.12 10.59
CA ARG A 47 -21.13 1.02 10.59
C ARG A 47 -19.83 0.26 10.36
N MET A 48 -19.70 -0.96 10.87
CA MET A 48 -18.53 -1.79 10.61
C MET A 48 -18.45 -2.18 9.12
N SER A 49 -19.57 -2.51 8.51
CA SER A 49 -19.63 -2.83 7.07
C SER A 49 -19.28 -1.62 6.21
N GLU A 50 -19.86 -0.45 6.51
CA GLU A 50 -19.55 0.81 5.84
C GLU A 50 -18.06 1.18 5.96
N GLN A 51 -17.45 1.01 7.14
CA GLN A 51 -16.01 1.28 7.32
C GLN A 51 -15.10 0.36 6.50
N VAL A 52 -15.47 -0.91 6.36
CA VAL A 52 -14.71 -1.86 5.53
C VAL A 52 -14.86 -1.49 4.05
N GLU A 53 -16.06 -1.11 3.62
CA GLU A 53 -16.32 -0.65 2.26
C GLU A 53 -15.54 0.64 1.94
N ASP A 54 -15.56 1.62 2.83
CA ASP A 54 -14.80 2.86 2.71
C ASP A 54 -13.29 2.60 2.59
N LEU A 55 -12.77 1.67 3.38
CA LEU A 55 -11.37 1.27 3.31
C LEU A 55 -11.04 0.60 1.97
N SER A 56 -11.92 -0.29 1.49
CA SER A 56 -11.77 -0.93 0.18
C SER A 56 -11.73 0.12 -0.94
N ASN A 57 -12.69 1.04 -0.93
CA ASN A 57 -12.79 2.13 -1.90
C ASN A 57 -11.56 3.06 -1.86
N LEU A 58 -11.03 3.34 -0.67
CA LEU A 58 -9.81 4.12 -0.51
C LEU A 58 -8.59 3.40 -1.12
N ILE A 59 -8.44 2.09 -0.87
CA ILE A 59 -7.36 1.29 -1.45
C ILE A 59 -7.47 1.26 -2.98
N GLU A 60 -8.66 1.01 -3.52
CA GLU A 60 -8.89 1.02 -4.97
C GLU A 60 -8.58 2.38 -5.59
N THR A 61 -8.96 3.46 -4.91
CA THR A 61 -8.63 4.83 -5.34
C THR A 61 -7.12 5.05 -5.38
N HIS A 62 -6.38 4.61 -4.36
CA HIS A 62 -4.92 4.71 -4.35
C HIS A 62 -4.26 3.86 -5.44
N ILE A 63 -4.77 2.65 -5.70
CA ILE A 63 -4.29 1.81 -6.81
C ILE A 63 -4.51 2.52 -8.15
N SER A 64 -5.72 3.03 -8.37
CA SER A 64 -6.09 3.77 -9.60
C SER A 64 -5.22 5.02 -9.80
N LEU A 65 -5.02 5.81 -8.75
CA LEU A 65 -4.13 6.98 -8.79
C LEU A 65 -2.69 6.60 -9.10
N ASN A 66 -2.17 5.54 -8.48
CA ASN A 66 -0.81 5.06 -8.75
C ASN A 66 -0.66 4.56 -10.19
N LEU A 67 -1.64 3.84 -10.73
CA LEU A 67 -1.64 3.42 -12.13
C LEU A 67 -1.67 4.60 -13.09
N LYS A 68 -2.49 5.62 -12.80
CA LYS A 68 -2.56 6.85 -13.59
C LYS A 68 -1.24 7.64 -13.55
N SER A 69 -0.61 7.71 -12.39
CA SER A 69 0.73 8.30 -12.23
C SER A 69 1.78 7.53 -13.03
N LEU A 70 1.80 6.19 -12.95
CA LEU A 70 2.69 5.34 -13.74
C LEU A 70 2.49 5.53 -15.24
N GLU A 71 1.25 5.63 -15.70
CA GLU A 71 0.94 5.91 -17.10
C GLU A 71 1.49 7.29 -17.52
N SER A 72 1.30 8.31 -16.68
CA SER A 72 1.87 9.64 -16.91
C SER A 72 3.40 9.60 -16.98
N TYR A 73 4.06 8.91 -16.04
CA TYR A 73 5.52 8.76 -16.02
C TYR A 73 6.03 8.03 -17.26
N SER A 74 5.33 6.97 -17.68
CA SER A 74 5.63 6.23 -18.90
C SER A 74 5.49 7.08 -20.15
N LYS A 75 4.45 7.92 -20.23
CA LYS A 75 4.26 8.91 -21.31
C LYS A 75 5.40 9.93 -21.33
N THR A 76 5.78 10.49 -20.18
CA THR A 76 6.91 11.42 -20.06
C THR A 76 8.22 10.77 -20.51
N ALA A 77 8.51 9.55 -20.05
CA ALA A 77 9.69 8.81 -20.47
C ALA A 77 9.68 8.51 -21.98
N SER A 78 8.53 8.14 -22.54
CA SER A 78 8.36 7.89 -23.97
C SER A 78 8.54 9.15 -24.81
N PHE A 79 8.02 10.29 -24.33
CA PHE A 79 8.20 11.60 -24.96
C PHE A 79 9.68 12.01 -24.97
N LEU A 80 10.37 11.94 -23.83
CA LEU A 80 11.80 12.25 -23.75
C LEU A 80 12.64 11.30 -24.61
N ARG A 81 12.29 10.01 -24.65
CA ARG A 81 12.92 9.04 -25.57
C ARG A 81 12.77 9.48 -27.02
N SER A 82 11.56 9.89 -27.43
CA SER A 82 11.30 10.32 -28.81
C SER A 82 12.12 11.54 -29.22
N GLN A 83 12.49 12.41 -28.28
CA GLN A 83 13.35 13.57 -28.54
C GLN A 83 14.83 13.19 -28.67
N LEU A 84 15.31 12.21 -27.90
CA LEU A 84 16.72 11.80 -27.89
C LEU A 84 17.07 10.78 -29.00
N GLY A 85 16.07 10.08 -29.53
CA GLY A 85 16.21 9.08 -30.60
C GLY A 85 16.08 7.64 -30.11
N GLU A 86 16.41 6.69 -30.99
CA GLU A 86 16.22 5.26 -30.71
C GLU A 86 17.36 4.65 -29.89
N PHE A 87 17.03 3.63 -29.10
CA PHE A 87 18.01 2.82 -28.41
C PHE A 87 18.72 1.92 -29.42
N SER A 88 20.04 2.04 -29.52
CA SER A 88 20.88 1.14 -30.30
C SER A 88 21.88 0.41 -29.41
N LEU A 89 21.98 -0.89 -29.62
CA LEU A 89 22.99 -1.75 -29.01
C LEU A 89 24.10 -1.97 -30.02
N ASN A 90 25.32 -1.57 -29.64
CA ASN A 90 26.50 -1.90 -30.41
C ASN A 90 27.16 -3.15 -29.80
N ASN A 91 27.05 -4.28 -30.50
CA ASN A 91 27.64 -5.55 -30.06
C ASN A 91 29.15 -5.65 -30.33
N SER A 92 29.67 -4.84 -31.25
CA SER A 92 31.10 -4.80 -31.59
C SER A 92 31.92 -4.07 -30.53
N ASN A 93 31.31 -3.07 -29.88
CA ASN A 93 31.95 -2.31 -28.80
C ASN A 93 31.35 -2.76 -27.46
N GLN A 94 32.17 -3.37 -26.62
CA GLN A 94 31.76 -3.85 -25.31
C GLN A 94 32.39 -3.01 -24.20
N ASN A 95 31.61 -2.71 -23.17
CA ASN A 95 32.08 -2.03 -21.97
C ASN A 95 32.21 -3.05 -20.84
N THR A 96 33.38 -3.09 -20.21
CA THR A 96 33.58 -3.85 -18.97
C THR A 96 33.17 -2.97 -17.78
N ILE A 97 32.21 -3.45 -16.99
CA ILE A 97 31.64 -2.71 -15.87
C ILE A 97 31.84 -3.53 -14.59
N SER A 98 32.27 -2.87 -13.51
CA SER A 98 32.26 -3.47 -12.17
C SER A 98 30.84 -3.41 -11.61
N ALA A 99 30.21 -4.58 -11.48
CA ALA A 99 28.86 -4.75 -10.95
C ALA A 99 28.94 -5.33 -9.53
N VAL A 100 28.03 -4.91 -8.66
CA VAL A 100 27.92 -5.39 -7.27
C VAL A 100 26.61 -6.13 -7.11
N ASN A 101 26.67 -7.36 -6.58
CA ASN A 101 25.49 -8.15 -6.24
C ASN A 101 24.71 -7.50 -5.07
N GLN A 102 23.39 -7.30 -5.22
CA GLN A 102 22.58 -6.74 -4.13
C GLN A 102 22.53 -7.62 -2.89
N GLU A 103 22.49 -8.94 -3.07
CA GLU A 103 22.35 -9.92 -2.00
C GLU A 103 23.71 -10.17 -1.33
N THR A 104 24.72 -10.56 -2.12
CA THR A 104 26.02 -10.99 -1.58
C THR A 104 27.01 -9.85 -1.35
N LYS A 105 26.76 -8.67 -1.94
CA LYS A 105 27.68 -7.52 -1.96
C LYS A 105 29.01 -7.75 -2.66
N ASP A 106 29.20 -8.90 -3.31
CA ASP A 106 30.40 -9.18 -4.09
C ASP A 106 30.45 -8.33 -5.36
N ALA A 107 31.63 -7.81 -5.66
CA ALA A 107 31.91 -7.11 -6.90
C ALA A 107 32.45 -8.10 -7.95
N PHE A 108 31.93 -8.03 -9.17
CA PHE A 108 32.42 -8.81 -10.30
C PHE A 108 32.45 -7.95 -11.56
N LEU A 109 33.36 -8.26 -12.46
CA LEU A 109 33.44 -7.60 -13.76
C LEU A 109 32.48 -8.28 -14.73
N VAL A 110 31.66 -7.48 -15.40
CA VAL A 110 30.79 -7.96 -16.47
C VAL A 110 30.99 -7.14 -17.72
N THR A 111 31.06 -7.85 -18.84
CA THR A 111 31.15 -7.26 -20.16
C THR A 111 29.76 -7.14 -20.76
N VAL A 112 29.33 -5.92 -21.08
CA VAL A 112 28.03 -5.64 -21.69
C VAL A 112 28.18 -4.82 -22.97
N PRO A 113 27.33 -5.04 -23.99
CA PRO A 113 27.36 -4.24 -25.21
C PRO A 113 27.13 -2.76 -24.92
N GLN A 114 27.70 -1.88 -25.73
CA GLN A 114 27.53 -0.46 -25.54
C GLN A 114 26.10 -0.04 -25.93
N LEU A 115 25.39 0.58 -24.98
CA LEU A 115 24.06 1.14 -25.20
C LEU A 115 24.16 2.62 -25.57
N LYS A 116 23.54 3.00 -26.69
CA LYS A 116 23.38 4.39 -27.13
C LYS A 116 21.91 4.74 -27.27
N ILE A 117 21.59 6.02 -27.11
CA ILE A 117 20.30 6.63 -27.45
C ILE A 117 20.59 7.70 -28.49
N GLY A 118 20.10 7.52 -29.72
CA GLY A 118 20.53 8.32 -30.85
C GLY A 118 22.05 8.27 -31.00
N ASN A 119 22.71 9.42 -30.85
CA ASN A 119 24.17 9.53 -30.91
C ASN A 119 24.86 9.56 -29.53
N THR A 120 24.09 9.53 -28.43
CA THR A 120 24.58 9.71 -27.06
C THR A 120 24.82 8.37 -26.38
N LEU A 121 25.93 8.25 -25.66
CA LEU A 121 26.33 7.06 -24.93
C LEU A 121 25.64 7.02 -23.56
N VAL A 122 24.93 5.93 -23.23
CA VAL A 122 24.11 5.85 -22.00
C VAL A 122 24.93 5.55 -20.74
N TYR A 123 26.09 4.92 -20.89
CA TYR A 123 27.01 4.71 -19.77
C TYR A 123 27.53 6.05 -19.24
N GLN A 124 27.40 6.25 -17.92
CA GLN A 124 27.75 7.47 -17.19
C GLN A 124 27.01 8.76 -17.60
N ASN A 125 26.12 8.72 -18.60
CA ASN A 125 25.30 9.88 -18.94
C ASN A 125 24.04 9.89 -18.08
N THR A 126 23.88 10.97 -17.30
CA THR A 126 22.82 11.07 -16.31
C THR A 126 21.56 11.84 -16.78
N GLU A 127 21.67 12.50 -17.92
CA GLU A 127 20.74 13.57 -18.28
C GLU A 127 19.29 13.10 -18.48
N LEU A 128 19.09 11.92 -19.09
CA LEU A 128 17.75 11.40 -19.36
C LEU A 128 16.99 11.06 -18.06
N VAL A 129 17.64 10.33 -17.14
CA VAL A 129 16.97 9.87 -15.92
C VAL A 129 16.79 11.03 -14.95
N ASP A 130 17.73 11.98 -14.90
CA ASP A 130 17.60 13.21 -14.11
C ASP A 130 16.39 14.02 -14.61
N LYS A 131 16.26 14.22 -15.93
CA LYS A 131 15.10 14.91 -16.53
C LYS A 131 13.78 14.17 -16.28
N ILE A 132 13.75 12.84 -16.42
CA ILE A 132 12.55 12.05 -16.08
C ILE A 132 12.21 12.27 -14.60
N SER A 133 13.20 12.20 -13.72
CA SER A 133 12.98 12.32 -12.28
C SER A 133 12.52 13.71 -11.87
N GLU A 134 13.04 14.76 -12.52
CA GLU A 134 12.62 16.15 -12.31
C GLU A 134 11.17 16.38 -12.76
N LEU A 135 10.82 15.92 -13.96
CA LEU A 135 9.48 16.12 -14.54
C LEU A 135 8.40 15.28 -13.86
N THR A 136 8.76 14.12 -13.32
CA THR A 136 7.80 13.18 -12.71
C THR A 136 7.81 13.20 -11.19
N GLN A 137 8.84 13.81 -10.57
CA GLN A 137 9.15 13.69 -9.14
C GLN A 137 9.34 12.24 -8.67
N ALA A 138 9.49 11.29 -9.61
CA ALA A 138 9.69 9.88 -9.35
C ALA A 138 11.15 9.48 -9.58
N LYS A 139 11.63 8.45 -8.90
CA LYS A 139 12.97 7.91 -9.16
C LYS A 139 12.94 7.10 -10.45
N ALA A 140 13.66 7.56 -11.46
CA ALA A 140 13.88 6.79 -12.68
C ALA A 140 15.20 6.00 -12.60
N THR A 141 15.29 4.90 -13.34
CA THR A 141 16.50 4.07 -13.41
C THR A 141 16.51 3.28 -14.71
N ILE A 142 17.67 3.17 -15.36
CA ILE A 142 17.83 2.38 -16.59
C ILE A 142 18.51 1.04 -16.25
N PHE A 143 17.87 -0.04 -16.69
CA PHE A 143 18.40 -1.39 -16.59
C PHE A 143 18.87 -1.88 -17.95
N GLN A 144 20.04 -2.50 -17.97
CA GLN A 144 20.58 -3.16 -19.16
C GLN A 144 20.64 -4.67 -18.91
N LYS A 145 20.20 -5.47 -19.89
CA LYS A 145 20.26 -6.93 -19.81
C LYS A 145 21.71 -7.40 -19.98
N MET A 146 22.09 -8.40 -19.20
CA MET A 146 23.36 -9.13 -19.27
C MET A 146 23.12 -10.64 -19.07
N PRO A 147 24.08 -11.53 -19.35
CA PRO A 147 23.86 -12.98 -19.29
C PRO A 147 23.29 -13.48 -17.96
N GLN A 148 23.79 -12.92 -16.85
CA GLN A 148 23.38 -13.30 -15.49
C GLN A 148 22.18 -12.52 -14.93
N GLY A 149 21.55 -11.62 -15.69
CA GLY A 149 20.37 -10.86 -15.26
C GLY A 149 20.36 -9.41 -15.73
N TYR A 150 20.13 -8.46 -14.81
CA TYR A 150 20.07 -7.04 -15.14
C TYR A 150 21.06 -6.23 -14.33
N ILE A 151 21.67 -5.26 -15.00
CA ILE A 151 22.57 -4.32 -14.39
C ILE A 151 21.88 -2.95 -14.31
N CYS A 152 21.70 -2.43 -13.09
CA CYS A 152 21.22 -1.08 -12.84
C CYS A 152 22.39 -0.12 -13.08
N LYS A 153 22.31 0.67 -14.15
CA LYS A 153 23.42 1.54 -14.58
C LYS A 153 23.50 2.86 -13.81
N TRP A 154 22.71 3.00 -12.75
CA TRP A 154 22.17 4.30 -12.32
C TRP A 154 22.00 4.47 -10.81
N ILE A 155 23.06 4.21 -10.05
CA ILE A 155 23.18 4.65 -8.66
C ILE A 155 24.39 5.57 -8.54
N TYR A 156 24.12 6.87 -8.44
CA TYR A 156 25.09 7.92 -8.08
C TYR A 156 25.61 7.70 -6.65
N PRO A 157 26.88 8.02 -6.37
CA PRO A 157 28.08 7.43 -6.95
C PRO A 157 28.55 6.26 -6.06
N ARG A 158 28.66 5.04 -6.60
CA ARG A 158 29.83 4.15 -6.41
C ARG A 158 29.59 2.72 -6.87
N ASN A 159 28.36 2.24 -6.96
CA ASN A 159 28.14 0.83 -7.28
C ASN A 159 27.05 0.69 -8.33
N VAL A 160 27.40 0.04 -9.43
CA VAL A 160 26.46 -0.47 -10.42
C VAL A 160 25.87 -1.73 -9.83
N VAL A 161 24.55 -1.78 -9.68
CA VAL A 161 23.92 -2.78 -8.81
C VAL A 161 23.19 -3.83 -9.64
N TYR A 162 23.46 -5.10 -9.33
CA TYR A 162 22.89 -6.26 -10.01
C TYR A 162 21.55 -6.67 -9.39
N TRP A 163 20.54 -6.94 -10.23
CA TRP A 163 19.28 -7.56 -9.83
C TRP A 163 19.20 -8.99 -10.37
N ASN A 164 19.18 -9.98 -9.48
CA ASN A 164 18.85 -11.35 -9.83
C ASN A 164 17.32 -11.49 -9.86
N LYS A 165 16.75 -11.72 -11.03
CA LYS A 165 15.33 -12.03 -11.15
C LYS A 165 15.13 -13.48 -10.72
N ARG A 166 15.05 -13.75 -9.41
CA ARG A 166 14.46 -15.03 -8.95
C ARG A 166 13.03 -15.08 -9.47
N GLU A 167 12.71 -16.23 -10.03
CA GLU A 167 11.43 -16.57 -10.65
C GLU A 167 10.28 -16.19 -9.73
N ARG A 168 9.42 -15.28 -10.21
CA ARG A 168 8.07 -15.11 -9.68
C ARG A 168 7.22 -16.22 -10.30
N SER A 169 7.52 -17.46 -9.91
CA SER A 169 6.81 -18.69 -10.23
C SER A 169 6.80 -19.49 -8.93
N GLU A 170 5.99 -19.04 -7.98
CA GLU A 170 5.54 -19.79 -6.79
C GLU A 170 4.84 -18.76 -5.89
N ARG A 171 3.58 -18.49 -6.22
CA ARG A 171 2.50 -18.14 -5.31
C ARG A 171 1.23 -18.06 -6.16
N ASP A 172 0.71 -19.26 -6.40
CA ASP A 172 -0.73 -19.51 -6.35
C ASP A 172 -1.28 -19.04 -4.98
#